data_AF-A0A957XLB2-F1
#
_entry.id   AF-A0A957XLB2-F1
#
_cell.length_a   1.000
_cell.length_b   1.000
_cell.length_c   1.000
_cell.angle_alpha   90.00
_cell.angle_beta   90.00
_cell.angle_gamma   90.00
#
_symmetry.space_group_name_H-M   'P 1'
#
loop_
_entity.id
_entity.type
_entity.pdbx_description
1 polymer ?
#
loop_
_entity_poly.entity_id
_entity_poly.type
_entity_poly.pdbx_seq_one_letter_code
_entity_poly.pdbx_strand_id
1 'polypeptide(L)'
;MEAIGLVIAAILTLMVFSYILGDNVLFKLAGHIFVGVAVGYAIVIIWFQVLAPTISAGNFLVSAPALLLCLLLLFKISPNQSGLTNALGSLALAFVIGVGAALAIGGALLGTLMPQVSATTALSLNPVHYPAGDELANALRWLSNFIMIIGTIGTFAYFTFAVRSTGPLGGLREVIIRFWAGMGRVMIIITLGALFANTVSSRVALLVSRLEFLTSFFGG
;
A
#
# COMPACT_ATOMS: atom_id res chain seq x y z
N MET A 1 6.66 -29.93 -16.41
CA MET A 1 6.71 -29.12 -15.17
C MET A 1 5.43 -28.32 -14.95
N GLU A 2 4.75 -27.85 -16.00
CA GLU A 2 3.50 -27.07 -15.90
C GLU A 2 2.34 -27.84 -15.23
N ALA A 3 2.12 -29.12 -15.58
CA ALA A 3 1.04 -29.92 -15.02
C ALA A 3 1.14 -30.09 -13.49
N ILE A 4 2.36 -30.29 -12.96
CA ILE A 4 2.59 -30.43 -11.52
C ILE A 4 2.26 -29.12 -10.79
N GLY A 5 2.69 -27.98 -11.35
CA GLY A 5 2.39 -26.66 -10.78
C GLY A 5 0.89 -26.38 -10.77
N LEU A 6 0.17 -26.80 -11.81
CA LEU A 6 -1.28 -26.64 -11.91
C LEU A 6 -2.01 -27.48 -10.85
N VAL A 7 -1.62 -28.74 -10.67
CA VAL A 7 -2.17 -29.62 -9.61
C VAL A 7 -1.91 -29.03 -8.22
N ILE A 8 -0.69 -28.56 -7.94
CA ILE A 8 -0.35 -27.91 -6.67
C ILE A 8 -1.21 -26.66 -6.45
N ALA A 9 -1.37 -25.82 -7.48
CA ALA A 9 -2.20 -24.62 -7.41
C ALA A 9 -3.69 -24.96 -7.14
N ALA A 10 -4.21 -26.03 -7.75
CA ALA A 10 -5.57 -26.50 -7.50
C ALA A 10 -5.75 -26.97 -6.05
N ILE A 11 -4.83 -27.80 -5.53
CA ILE A 11 -4.85 -28.26 -4.15
C ILE A 11 -4.78 -27.08 -3.17
N LEU A 12 -3.84 -26.15 -3.37
CA LEU A 12 -3.71 -24.98 -2.50
C LEU A 12 -4.95 -24.08 -2.54
N THR A 13 -5.56 -23.91 -3.72
CA THR A 13 -6.81 -23.14 -3.86
C THR A 13 -7.95 -23.79 -3.06
N LEU A 14 -8.10 -25.11 -3.14
CA LEU A 14 -9.08 -25.85 -2.34
C LEU A 14 -8.81 -25.76 -0.83
N MET A 15 -7.54 -25.84 -0.42
CA MET A 15 -7.15 -25.69 0.98
C MET A 15 -7.53 -24.30 1.53
N VAL A 16 -7.36 -23.24 0.72
CA VAL A 16 -7.78 -21.89 1.10
C VAL A 16 -9.31 -21.79 1.17
N PHE A 17 -10.05 -22.36 0.21
CA PHE A 17 -11.52 -22.37 0.23
C PHE A 17 -12.12 -23.19 1.37
N SER A 18 -11.38 -24.13 1.95
CA SER A 18 -11.79 -24.87 3.16
C SER A 18 -12.15 -23.94 4.33
N TYR A 19 -11.68 -22.69 4.34
CA TYR A 19 -12.08 -21.66 5.29
C TYR A 19 -13.60 -21.39 5.31
N ILE A 20 -14.29 -21.51 4.17
CA ILE A 20 -15.75 -21.30 4.07
C ILE A 20 -16.50 -22.32 4.95
N LEU A 21 -15.93 -23.51 5.13
CA LEU A 21 -16.49 -24.60 5.95
C LEU A 21 -16.14 -24.47 7.44
N GLY A 22 -15.51 -23.36 7.87
CA GLY A 22 -15.06 -23.12 9.25
C GLY A 22 -13.55 -23.26 9.45
N ASP A 23 -13.12 -23.32 10.71
CA ASP A 23 -11.71 -23.31 11.11
C ASP A 23 -11.05 -24.69 10.97
N ASN A 24 -10.70 -25.06 9.73
CA ASN A 24 -10.19 -26.38 9.35
C ASN A 24 -8.65 -26.46 9.31
N VAL A 25 -8.09 -27.65 9.56
CA VAL A 25 -6.64 -27.91 9.52
C VAL A 25 -6.05 -27.60 8.13
N LEU A 26 -6.79 -27.84 7.06
CA LEU A 26 -6.35 -27.58 5.68
C LEU A 26 -6.08 -26.09 5.44
N PHE A 27 -6.95 -25.20 5.91
CA PHE A 27 -6.75 -23.76 5.80
C PHE A 27 -5.52 -23.30 6.62
N LYS A 28 -5.37 -23.81 7.84
CA LYS A 28 -4.19 -23.53 8.67
C LYS A 28 -2.91 -23.98 7.99
N LEU A 29 -2.89 -25.17 7.38
CA LEU A 29 -1.74 -25.68 6.64
C LEU A 29 -1.39 -24.78 5.45
N ALA A 30 -2.39 -24.33 4.68
CA ALA A 30 -2.16 -23.38 3.58
C ALA A 30 -1.53 -22.08 4.10
N GLY A 31 -1.96 -21.58 5.26
CA GLY A 31 -1.36 -20.41 5.92
C GLY A 31 0.12 -20.63 6.27
N HIS A 32 0.47 -21.77 6.87
CA HIS A 32 1.87 -22.08 7.22
C HIS A 32 2.75 -22.24 5.97
N ILE A 33 2.23 -22.89 4.91
CA ILE A 33 2.93 -23.00 3.62
C ILE A 33 3.16 -21.61 3.04
N PHE A 34 2.12 -20.76 3.02
CA PHE A 34 2.22 -19.39 2.50
C PHE A 34 3.29 -18.58 3.24
N VAL A 35 3.28 -18.58 4.58
CA VAL A 35 4.28 -17.89 5.39
C VAL A 35 5.67 -18.47 5.15
N GLY A 36 5.81 -19.80 5.08
CA GLY A 36 7.09 -20.47 4.80
C GLY A 36 7.67 -20.09 3.44
N VAL A 37 6.85 -20.08 2.39
CA VAL A 37 7.26 -19.65 1.04
C VAL A 37 7.64 -18.17 1.04
N ALA A 38 6.87 -17.30 1.71
CA ALA A 38 7.19 -15.88 1.81
C ALA A 38 8.56 -15.64 2.48
N VAL A 39 8.84 -16.34 3.59
CA VAL A 39 10.14 -16.27 4.27
C VAL A 39 11.26 -16.83 3.37
N GLY A 40 11.04 -17.96 2.71
CA GLY A 40 12.01 -18.54 1.78
C GLY A 40 12.35 -17.59 0.62
N TYR A 41 11.33 -16.97 0.03
CA TYR A 41 11.52 -15.96 -1.02
C TYR A 41 12.32 -14.75 -0.52
N ALA A 42 12.02 -14.26 0.69
CA ALA A 42 12.78 -13.18 1.30
C ALA A 42 14.26 -13.54 1.50
N ILE A 43 14.56 -14.76 1.96
CA ILE A 43 15.95 -15.25 2.10
C ILE A 43 16.65 -15.27 0.74
N VAL A 44 15.99 -15.74 -0.32
CA VAL A 44 16.54 -15.76 -1.68
C VAL A 44 16.86 -14.34 -2.16
N ILE A 45 15.95 -13.39 -1.96
CA ILE A 45 16.21 -11.97 -2.27
C ILE A 45 17.42 -11.47 -1.49
N ILE A 46 17.47 -11.68 -0.18
CA ILE A 46 18.59 -11.21 0.65
C ILE A 46 19.90 -11.81 0.16
N TRP A 47 19.92 -13.10 -0.17
CA TRP A 47 21.12 -13.75 -0.70
C TRP A 47 21.59 -13.10 -2.00
N PHE A 48 20.72 -13.01 -3.01
CA PHE A 48 21.14 -12.57 -4.35
C PHE A 48 21.28 -11.06 -4.49
N GLN A 49 20.48 -10.27 -3.78
CA GLN A 49 20.48 -8.82 -3.92
C GLN A 49 21.37 -8.13 -2.89
N VAL A 50 21.65 -8.77 -1.75
CA VAL A 50 22.44 -8.16 -0.68
C VAL A 50 23.72 -8.95 -0.44
N LEU A 51 23.62 -10.22 -0.04
CA LEU A 51 24.76 -10.95 0.53
C LEU A 51 25.82 -11.33 -0.52
N ALA A 52 25.41 -11.98 -1.61
CA ALA A 52 26.29 -12.39 -2.70
C ALA A 52 27.03 -11.20 -3.35
N PRO A 53 26.36 -10.10 -3.77
CA PRO A 53 27.06 -8.96 -4.35
C PRO A 53 28.00 -8.30 -3.33
N THR A 54 27.60 -8.18 -2.07
CA THR A 54 28.44 -7.61 -1.00
C THR A 54 29.72 -8.42 -0.81
N ILE A 55 29.64 -9.75 -0.75
CA ILE A 55 30.82 -10.62 -0.60
C ILE A 55 31.72 -10.56 -1.84
N SER A 56 31.13 -10.56 -3.04
CA SER A 56 31.88 -10.55 -4.30
C SER A 56 32.55 -9.21 -4.62
N ALA A 57 32.04 -8.09 -4.09
CA ALA A 57 32.55 -6.76 -4.38
C ALA A 57 33.95 -6.51 -3.79
N GLY A 58 34.39 -7.31 -2.81
CA GLY A 58 35.73 -7.23 -2.21
C GLY A 58 36.04 -5.94 -1.45
N ASN A 59 35.11 -4.97 -1.43
CA ASN A 59 35.27 -3.70 -0.73
C ASN A 59 34.84 -3.85 0.73
N PHE A 60 35.82 -4.01 1.61
CA PHE A 60 35.60 -4.18 3.05
C PHE A 60 34.82 -3.01 3.67
N LEU A 61 34.98 -1.78 3.15
CA LEU A 61 34.37 -0.58 3.73
C LEU A 61 32.84 -0.53 3.53
N VAL A 62 32.36 -1.03 2.39
CA VAL A 62 30.92 -1.12 2.07
C VAL A 62 30.31 -2.39 2.65
N SER A 63 31.10 -3.46 2.72
CA SER A 63 30.63 -4.79 3.11
C SER A 63 30.56 -4.99 4.62
N ALA A 64 31.47 -4.36 5.37
CA ALA A 64 31.57 -4.56 6.81
C ALA A 64 30.30 -4.15 7.57
N PRO A 65 29.64 -3.00 7.30
CA PRO A 65 28.42 -2.63 8.01
C PRO A 65 27.25 -3.59 7.74
N ALA A 66 27.05 -3.99 6.48
CA ALA A 66 25.96 -4.89 6.09
C ALA A 66 26.15 -6.30 6.68
N LEU A 67 27.37 -6.84 6.60
CA LEU A 67 27.71 -8.15 7.17
C LEU A 67 27.64 -8.14 8.70
N LEU A 68 28.08 -7.05 9.33
CA LEU A 68 27.98 -6.88 10.78
C LEU A 68 26.51 -6.87 11.21
N LEU A 69 25.64 -6.12 10.55
CA LEU A 69 24.21 -6.11 10.85
C LEU A 69 23.56 -7.48 10.64
N CYS A 70 23.93 -8.21 9.57
CA CYS A 70 23.46 -9.58 9.35
C CYS A 70 23.90 -10.52 10.47
N LEU A 71 25.16 -10.43 10.90
CA LEU A 71 25.71 -11.22 12.00
C LEU A 71 25.03 -10.87 13.34
N LEU A 72 24.75 -9.59 13.57
CA LEU A 72 24.04 -9.14 14.76
C LEU A 72 22.61 -9.66 14.82
N LEU A 73 21.92 -9.81 13.69
CA LEU A 73 20.57 -10.42 13.64
C LEU A 73 20.56 -11.89 14.05
N LEU A 74 21.64 -12.64 13.80
CA LEU A 74 21.72 -14.06 14.20
C LEU A 74 21.63 -14.24 15.73
N PHE A 75 22.07 -13.25 16.52
CA PHE A 75 21.95 -13.30 17.99
C PHE A 75 20.50 -13.29 18.48
N LYS A 76 19.52 -12.89 17.65
CA LYS A 76 18.10 -12.89 17.99
C LYS A 76 17.41 -14.24 17.75
N ILE A 77 18.09 -15.20 17.12
CA ILE A 77 17.58 -16.54 16.85
C ILE A 77 17.63 -17.43 18.11
N SER A 78 18.52 -17.12 19.07
CA SER A 78 18.65 -17.91 20.29
C SER A 78 17.53 -17.61 21.30
N PRO A 79 16.87 -18.65 21.86
CA PRO A 79 15.84 -18.49 22.89
C PRO A 79 16.38 -18.08 24.28
N ASN A 80 17.70 -18.17 24.52
CA ASN A 80 18.30 -17.84 25.82
C ASN A 80 18.93 -16.44 25.80
N GLN A 81 18.13 -15.43 26.15
CA GLN A 81 18.50 -14.01 25.99
C GLN A 81 19.27 -13.47 27.19
N SER A 82 20.61 -13.53 27.12
CA SER A 82 21.46 -12.71 28.00
C SER A 82 21.35 -11.22 27.61
N GLY A 83 21.46 -10.29 28.57
CA GLY A 83 21.24 -8.86 28.33
C GLY A 83 22.09 -8.26 27.19
N LEU A 84 23.33 -8.74 27.03
CA LEU A 84 24.24 -8.28 25.97
C LEU A 84 23.84 -8.79 24.57
N THR A 85 23.45 -10.06 24.44
CA THR A 85 23.03 -10.63 23.14
C THR A 85 21.73 -9.99 22.65
N ASN A 86 20.81 -9.69 23.57
CA ASN A 86 19.58 -8.97 23.24
C ASN A 86 19.86 -7.51 22.81
N ALA A 87 20.76 -6.80 23.50
CA ALA A 87 21.13 -5.42 23.14
C ALA A 87 21.81 -5.34 21.75
N LEU A 88 22.69 -6.28 21.43
CA LEU A 88 23.36 -6.33 20.13
C LEU A 88 22.39 -6.71 18.98
N GLY A 89 21.50 -7.68 19.20
CA GLY A 89 20.48 -8.04 18.21
C GLY A 89 19.38 -6.97 18.05
N SER A 90 19.07 -6.20 19.10
CA SER A 90 18.09 -5.12 19.03
C SER A 90 18.58 -3.91 18.22
N LEU A 91 19.89 -3.64 18.18
CA LEU A 91 20.47 -2.61 17.31
C LEU A 91 20.23 -2.90 15.83
N ALA A 92 20.49 -4.13 15.39
CA ALA A 92 20.26 -4.52 14.01
C ALA A 92 18.76 -4.53 13.66
N LEU A 93 17.91 -4.97 14.58
CA LEU A 93 16.46 -4.90 14.40
C LEU A 93 15.96 -3.44 14.33
N ALA A 94 16.47 -2.57 15.19
CA ALA A 94 16.15 -1.14 15.18
C ALA A 94 16.58 -0.48 13.86
N PHE A 95 17.73 -0.89 13.31
CA PHE A 95 18.16 -0.43 11.99
C PHE A 95 17.21 -0.90 10.87
N VAL A 96 16.87 -2.19 10.82
CA VAL A 96 15.96 -2.73 9.79
C VAL A 96 14.58 -2.06 9.86
N ILE A 97 14.02 -1.92 11.07
CA ILE A 97 12.74 -1.25 11.26
C ILE A 97 12.85 0.24 10.92
N GLY A 98 13.94 0.90 11.32
CA GLY A 98 14.19 2.31 11.04
C GLY A 98 14.29 2.60 9.54
N VAL A 99 15.05 1.80 8.80
CA VAL A 99 15.14 1.89 7.34
C VAL A 99 13.80 1.55 6.70
N GLY A 100 13.10 0.52 7.16
CA GLY A 100 11.77 0.17 6.67
C GLY A 100 10.75 1.30 6.86
N ALA A 101 10.75 1.95 8.03
CA ALA A 101 9.92 3.11 8.31
C ALA A 101 10.32 4.32 7.45
N ALA A 102 11.61 4.59 7.29
CA ALA A 102 12.09 5.67 6.43
C ALA A 102 11.70 5.45 4.96
N LEU A 103 11.81 4.23 4.45
CA LEU A 103 11.37 3.86 3.09
C LEU A 103 9.85 3.94 2.94
N ALA A 104 9.08 3.53 3.95
CA ALA A 104 7.63 3.62 3.91
C ALA A 104 7.15 5.08 3.91
N ILE A 105 7.69 5.91 4.80
CA ILE A 105 7.36 7.34 4.90
C ILE A 105 7.85 8.08 3.66
N GLY A 106 9.11 7.88 3.26
CA GLY A 106 9.70 8.49 2.08
C GLY A 106 9.02 8.06 0.79
N GLY A 107 8.68 6.77 0.67
CA GLY A 107 7.94 6.22 -0.46
C GLY A 107 6.50 6.75 -0.53
N ALA A 108 5.81 6.92 0.60
CA ALA A 108 4.50 7.58 0.61
C ALA A 108 4.63 9.06 0.24
N LEU A 109 5.58 9.78 0.83
CA LEU A 109 5.75 11.21 0.57
C LEU A 109 6.13 11.49 -0.89
N LEU A 110 7.17 10.83 -1.39
CA LEU A 110 7.71 11.07 -2.73
C LEU A 110 6.94 10.33 -3.82
N GLY A 111 6.39 9.15 -3.51
CA GLY A 111 5.66 8.32 -4.46
C GLY A 111 4.19 8.70 -4.60
N THR A 112 3.58 9.31 -3.58
CA THR A 112 2.16 9.70 -3.65
C THR A 112 1.94 11.17 -3.37
N LEU A 113 2.33 11.70 -2.20
CA LEU A 113 1.95 13.05 -1.79
C LEU A 113 2.55 14.13 -2.70
N MET A 114 3.85 14.08 -3.01
CA MET A 114 4.51 15.07 -3.86
C MET A 114 3.94 15.09 -5.29
N PRO A 115 3.78 13.94 -5.98
CA PRO A 115 3.07 13.88 -7.26
C PRO A 115 1.62 14.36 -7.19
N GLN A 116 0.91 14.09 -6.09
CA GLN A 116 -0.48 14.56 -5.93
C GLN A 116 -0.55 16.08 -5.76
N VAL A 117 0.36 16.67 -4.99
CA VAL A 117 0.46 18.13 -4.83
C VAL A 117 0.80 18.78 -6.17
N SER A 118 1.81 18.26 -6.89
CA SER A 118 2.20 18.81 -8.19
C SER A 118 1.08 18.70 -9.22
N ALA A 119 0.41 17.55 -9.31
CA ALA A 119 -0.74 17.34 -10.19
C ALA A 119 -1.88 18.32 -9.87
N THR A 120 -2.15 18.57 -8.58
CA THR A 120 -3.18 19.52 -8.15
C THR A 120 -2.82 20.96 -8.51
N THR A 121 -1.55 21.35 -8.36
CA THR A 121 -1.09 22.71 -8.75
C THR A 121 -1.05 22.92 -10.26
N ALA A 122 -0.90 21.86 -11.04
CA ALA A 122 -0.92 21.90 -12.50
C ALA A 122 -2.34 21.95 -13.09
N LEU A 123 -3.39 21.76 -12.27
CA LEU A 123 -4.77 21.87 -12.73
C LEU A 123 -5.04 23.29 -13.24
N SER A 124 -5.47 23.38 -14.49
CA SER A 124 -5.87 24.66 -15.09
C SER A 124 -7.34 24.64 -15.49
N LEU A 125 -8.03 25.72 -15.16
CA LEU A 125 -9.39 26.01 -15.62
C LEU A 125 -9.41 26.89 -16.88
N ASN A 126 -8.24 27.35 -17.34
CA ASN A 126 -8.13 28.15 -18.55
C ASN A 126 -8.15 27.22 -19.79
N PRO A 127 -9.16 27.34 -20.68
CA PRO A 127 -9.25 26.53 -21.88
C PRO A 127 -8.05 26.62 -22.82
N VAL A 128 -7.28 27.72 -22.76
CA VAL A 128 -6.06 27.92 -23.56
C VAL A 128 -4.98 26.89 -23.25
N HIS A 129 -4.98 26.30 -22.06
CA HIS A 129 -4.02 25.28 -21.67
C HIS A 129 -4.45 23.86 -22.05
N TYR A 130 -5.60 23.71 -22.72
CA TYR A 130 -6.06 22.40 -23.17
C TYR A 130 -5.51 22.08 -24.56
N PRO A 131 -5.16 20.81 -24.84
CA PRO A 131 -4.74 20.40 -26.17
C PRO A 131 -5.81 20.76 -27.20
N ALA A 132 -5.36 21.25 -28.36
CA ALA A 132 -6.24 21.42 -29.50
C ALA A 132 -6.83 20.06 -29.90
N GLY A 133 -8.15 19.95 -29.97
CA GLY A 133 -8.83 18.66 -30.17
C GLY A 133 -10.32 18.74 -29.89
N ASP A 134 -10.91 17.57 -29.61
CA ASP A 134 -12.34 17.37 -29.37
C ASP A 134 -12.90 18.29 -28.27
N GLU A 135 -13.92 19.08 -28.63
CA GLU A 135 -14.61 20.00 -27.73
C GLU A 135 -15.27 19.28 -26.55
N LEU A 136 -15.80 18.07 -26.78
CA LEU A 136 -16.42 17.26 -25.71
C LEU A 136 -15.36 16.81 -24.69
N ALA A 137 -14.21 16.35 -25.17
CA ALA A 137 -13.10 15.95 -24.30
C ALA A 137 -12.58 17.15 -23.47
N ASN A 138 -12.51 18.34 -24.08
CA ASN A 138 -12.08 19.56 -23.38
C ASN A 138 -13.12 20.04 -22.34
N ALA A 139 -14.41 19.94 -22.64
CA ALA A 139 -15.47 20.24 -21.67
C ALA A 139 -15.45 19.28 -20.47
N LEU A 140 -15.24 17.98 -20.70
CA LEU A 140 -15.11 16.97 -19.65
C LEU A 140 -13.87 17.19 -18.77
N ARG A 141 -12.74 17.61 -19.38
CA ARG A 141 -11.52 17.97 -18.65
C ARG A 141 -11.73 19.20 -17.77
N TRP A 142 -12.37 20.24 -18.30
CA TRP A 142 -12.71 21.43 -17.51
C TRP A 142 -13.58 21.07 -16.31
N LEU A 143 -14.63 20.26 -16.52
CA LEU A 143 -15.51 19.80 -15.45
C LEU A 143 -14.74 18.97 -14.40
N SER A 144 -13.88 18.07 -14.84
CA SER A 144 -13.05 17.24 -13.96
C SER A 144 -12.10 18.08 -13.12
N ASN A 145 -11.41 19.06 -13.72
CA ASN A 145 -10.51 19.98 -13.02
C ASN A 145 -11.29 20.84 -12.02
N PHE A 146 -12.47 21.31 -12.40
CA PHE A 146 -13.35 22.08 -11.53
C PHE A 146 -13.79 21.27 -10.31
N ILE A 147 -14.30 20.05 -10.52
CA ILE A 147 -14.68 19.13 -9.44
C ILE A 147 -13.48 18.84 -8.53
N MET A 148 -12.30 18.62 -9.08
CA MET A 148 -11.08 18.30 -8.31
C MET A 148 -10.65 19.47 -7.42
N ILE A 149 -10.65 20.70 -7.93
CA ILE A 149 -10.32 21.91 -7.15
C ILE A 149 -11.34 22.08 -6.01
N ILE A 150 -12.63 22.05 -6.35
CA ILE A 150 -13.72 22.23 -5.41
C ILE A 150 -13.71 21.14 -4.33
N GLY A 151 -13.53 19.89 -4.73
CA GLY A 151 -13.44 18.74 -3.84
C GLY A 151 -12.22 18.80 -2.93
N THR A 152 -11.07 19.25 -3.43
CA THR A 152 -9.83 19.38 -2.63
C THR A 152 -9.98 20.47 -1.56
N ILE A 153 -10.46 21.65 -1.95
CA ILE A 153 -10.73 22.75 -1.01
C ILE A 153 -11.79 22.33 0.02
N GLY A 154 -12.88 21.71 -0.43
CA GLY A 154 -13.94 21.22 0.45
C GLY A 154 -13.44 20.18 1.44
N THR A 155 -12.61 19.23 1.00
CA THR A 155 -12.02 18.20 1.86
C THR A 155 -11.09 18.81 2.90
N PHE A 156 -10.23 19.76 2.52
CA PHE A 156 -9.41 20.50 3.48
C PHE A 156 -10.26 21.30 4.47
N ALA A 157 -11.33 21.96 4.01
CA ALA A 157 -12.28 22.69 4.86
C ALA A 157 -13.04 21.77 5.84
N TYR A 158 -13.31 20.52 5.44
CA TYR A 158 -13.93 19.52 6.31
C TYR A 158 -13.01 19.08 7.46
N PHE A 159 -11.71 18.88 7.17
CA PHE A 159 -10.74 18.42 8.17
C PHE A 159 -10.07 19.53 8.98
N THR A 160 -10.18 20.79 8.55
CA THR A 160 -9.68 21.91 9.36
C THR A 160 -10.60 22.12 10.56
N PHE A 161 -10.06 21.91 11.77
CA PHE A 161 -10.75 22.20 13.01
C PHE A 161 -11.24 23.65 13.01
N ALA A 162 -12.56 23.83 12.98
CA ALA A 162 -13.21 25.13 12.89
C ALA A 162 -12.72 26.07 13.98
N VAL A 163 -11.93 27.08 13.57
CA VAL A 163 -11.55 28.21 14.42
C VAL A 163 -12.84 28.90 14.87
N ARG A 164 -13.13 28.84 16.18
CA ARG A 164 -14.27 29.56 16.78
C ARG A 164 -14.17 31.03 16.41
N SER A 165 -15.10 31.53 15.60
CA SER A 165 -15.09 32.93 15.19
C SER A 165 -15.67 33.80 16.31
N THR A 166 -14.81 34.48 17.06
CA THR A 166 -15.22 35.55 17.97
C THR A 166 -15.22 36.87 17.20
N GLY A 167 -16.39 37.35 16.77
CA GLY A 167 -16.55 38.68 16.17
C GLY A 167 -17.80 38.87 15.29
N PRO A 168 -18.16 40.11 14.92
CA PRO A 168 -19.38 40.46 14.17
C PRO A 168 -19.39 39.96 12.71
N LEU A 169 -18.22 39.74 12.08
CA LEU A 169 -18.08 39.04 10.79
C LEU A 169 -18.06 37.50 10.92
N GLY A 170 -18.19 36.97 12.14
CA GLY A 170 -18.12 35.54 12.43
C GLY A 170 -19.21 34.72 11.74
N GLY A 171 -20.43 35.27 11.65
CA GLY A 171 -21.57 34.57 11.05
C GLY A 171 -21.39 34.26 9.55
N LEU A 172 -20.89 35.22 8.76
CA LEU A 172 -20.64 35.00 7.32
C LEU A 172 -19.52 33.99 7.08
N ARG A 173 -18.44 34.08 7.87
CA ARG A 173 -17.33 33.13 7.81
C ARG A 173 -17.76 31.72 8.19
N GLU A 174 -18.63 31.59 9.19
CA GLU A 174 -19.18 30.31 9.63
C GLU A 174 -20.05 29.66 8.54
N VAL A 175 -20.91 30.42 7.87
CA VAL A 175 -21.74 29.89 6.76
C VAL A 175 -20.88 29.38 5.61
N ILE A 176 -19.86 30.14 5.19
CA ILE A 176 -18.95 29.74 4.13
C ILE A 176 -18.21 28.46 4.52
N ILE A 177 -17.63 28.40 5.72
CA ILE A 177 -16.89 27.21 6.19
C ILE A 177 -17.82 25.98 6.26
N ARG A 178 -19.04 26.14 6.78
CA ARG A 178 -20.02 25.04 6.85
C ARG A 178 -20.41 24.52 5.48
N PHE A 179 -20.59 25.40 4.49
CA PHE A 179 -20.87 25.01 3.11
C PHE A 179 -19.71 24.20 2.50
N TRP A 180 -18.48 24.71 2.60
CA TRP A 180 -17.29 24.03 2.08
C TRP A 180 -17.01 22.69 2.79
N ALA A 181 -17.16 22.65 4.12
CA ALA A 181 -17.03 21.42 4.89
C ALA A 181 -18.13 20.40 4.55
N GLY A 182 -19.36 20.85 4.28
CA GLY A 182 -20.45 20.00 3.82
C GLY A 182 -20.14 19.34 2.48
N MET A 183 -19.60 20.10 1.54
CA MET A 183 -19.17 19.59 0.24
C MET A 183 -17.98 18.63 0.36
N GLY A 184 -17.00 18.94 1.23
CA GLY A 184 -15.91 18.03 1.56
C GLY A 184 -16.39 16.70 2.13
N ARG A 185 -17.38 16.73 3.04
CA ARG A 185 -18.00 15.51 3.59
C ARG A 185 -18.60 14.64 2.48
N VAL A 186 -19.33 15.23 1.54
CA VAL A 186 -19.92 14.49 0.41
C VAL A 186 -18.82 13.86 -0.43
N MET A 187 -17.75 14.62 -0.75
CA MET A 187 -16.62 14.11 -1.52
C MET A 187 -15.92 12.93 -0.83
N ILE A 188 -15.71 13.02 0.49
CA ILE A 188 -15.13 11.94 1.30
C ILE A 188 -16.01 10.70 1.27
N ILE A 189 -17.33 10.84 1.47
CA ILE A 189 -18.27 9.71 1.43
C ILE A 189 -18.24 9.02 0.07
N ILE A 190 -18.26 9.79 -1.02
CA ILE A 190 -18.18 9.26 -2.38
C ILE A 190 -16.85 8.52 -2.60
N THR A 191 -15.73 9.13 -2.20
CA THR A 191 -14.40 8.55 -2.39
C THR A 191 -14.22 7.26 -1.59
N LEU A 192 -14.59 7.25 -0.31
CA LEU A 192 -14.55 6.05 0.53
C LEU A 192 -15.48 4.96 0.00
N GLY A 193 -16.67 5.34 -0.49
CA GLY A 193 -17.60 4.41 -1.15
C GLY A 193 -17.00 3.77 -2.40
N ALA A 194 -16.35 4.56 -3.25
CA ALA A 194 -15.66 4.07 -4.45
C ALA A 194 -14.48 3.15 -4.09
N LEU A 195 -13.67 3.50 -3.09
CA LEU A 195 -12.58 2.66 -2.61
C LEU A 195 -13.11 1.32 -2.07
N PHE A 196 -14.16 1.35 -1.25
CA PHE A 196 -14.81 0.14 -0.75
C PHE A 196 -15.33 -0.73 -1.91
N ALA A 197 -16.07 -0.15 -2.84
CA ALA A 197 -16.59 -0.86 -4.01
C ALA A 197 -15.46 -1.50 -4.85
N ASN A 198 -14.35 -0.78 -5.06
CA ASN A 198 -13.18 -1.31 -5.75
C ASN A 198 -12.56 -2.51 -4.99
N THR A 199 -12.44 -2.43 -3.67
CA THR A 199 -11.91 -3.56 -2.88
C THR A 199 -12.83 -4.78 -2.93
N VAL A 200 -14.15 -4.60 -2.87
CA VAL A 200 -15.12 -5.69 -2.99
C VAL A 200 -15.06 -6.29 -4.39
N SER A 201 -15.09 -5.46 -5.43
CA SER A 201 -14.98 -5.89 -6.83
C SER A 201 -13.69 -6.69 -7.08
N SER A 202 -12.54 -6.20 -6.58
CA SER A 202 -11.26 -6.91 -6.68
C SER A 202 -11.29 -8.28 -6.00
N ARG A 203 -11.87 -8.38 -4.80
CA ARG A 203 -12.00 -9.67 -4.08
C ARG A 203 -12.93 -10.63 -4.81
N VAL A 204 -14.06 -10.15 -5.33
CA VAL A 204 -15.01 -10.95 -6.12
C VAL A 204 -14.36 -11.41 -7.42
N ALA A 205 -13.64 -10.54 -8.13
CA ALA A 205 -12.92 -10.89 -9.35
C ALA A 205 -11.85 -11.96 -9.09
N LEU A 206 -11.10 -11.85 -7.99
CA LEU A 206 -10.15 -12.90 -7.57
C LEU A 206 -10.86 -14.21 -7.25
N LEU A 207 -12.02 -14.17 -6.59
CA LEU A 207 -12.83 -15.37 -6.30
C LEU A 207 -13.31 -16.04 -7.60
N VAL A 208 -13.88 -15.27 -8.52
CA VAL A 208 -14.34 -15.75 -9.83
C VAL A 208 -13.18 -16.39 -10.59
N SER A 209 -12.03 -15.71 -10.67
CA SER A 209 -10.82 -16.24 -11.32
C SER A 209 -10.37 -17.58 -10.72
N ARG A 210 -10.48 -17.75 -9.40
CA ARG A 210 -10.15 -19.03 -8.73
C ARG A 210 -11.19 -20.11 -8.99
N LEU A 211 -12.47 -19.76 -9.06
CA LEU A 211 -13.54 -20.69 -9.43
C LEU A 211 -13.39 -21.15 -10.88
N GLU A 212 -13.19 -20.22 -11.82
CA GLU A 212 -12.94 -20.51 -13.24
C GLU A 212 -11.74 -21.44 -13.41
N PHE A 213 -10.63 -21.15 -12.70
CA PHE A 213 -9.45 -22.01 -12.67
C PHE A 213 -9.75 -23.43 -12.17
N LEU A 214 -10.54 -23.60 -11.11
CA LEU A 214 -10.92 -24.93 -10.64
C LEU A 214 -11.86 -25.64 -11.62
N THR A 215 -12.82 -24.92 -12.21
CA THR A 215 -13.73 -25.50 -13.20
C THR A 215 -13.01 -25.93 -14.47
N SER A 216 -12.02 -25.19 -14.95
CA SER A 216 -11.21 -25.60 -16.10
C SER A 216 -10.31 -26.77 -15.76
N PHE A 217 -9.76 -26.82 -14.53
CA PHE A 217 -8.96 -27.94 -14.08
C PHE A 217 -9.73 -29.27 -13.99
N PHE A 218 -10.98 -29.25 -13.50
CA PHE A 218 -11.80 -30.45 -13.35
C PHE A 218 -12.70 -30.75 -14.56
N GLY A 219 -13.08 -29.73 -15.32
CA GLY A 219 -14.05 -29.81 -16.41
C GLY A 219 -13.48 -30.22 -17.77
N GLY A 220 -12.15 -30.13 -17.95
CA GLY A 220 -11.51 -30.38 -19.25
C GLY A 220 -11.61 -29.19 -20.19
#